data_AF-A0AAP7N9G2-F1
#
_entry.id   AF-A0AAP7N9G2-F1
#
_cell.length_a   1.000
_cell.length_b   1.000
_cell.length_c   1.000
_cell.angle_alpha   90.00
_cell.angle_beta   90.00
_cell.angle_gamma   90.00
#
_symmetry.space_group_name_H-M   'P 1'
#
loop_
_entity.id
_entity.type
_entity.pdbx_description
1 polymer ?
#
loop_
_entity_poly.entity_id
_entity_poly.type
_entity_poly.pdbx_seq_one_letter_code
_entity_poly.pdbx_strand_id
1 'polypeptide(L)'
;MKAFMGDDFLLDSKTAVKLYREYAEKMPIIDYHCHLSPKEIYENKTFATITEAWLYGDHYKWRIMRANGIEERCITGNASDEEKFFAWAKTVPMAIGNPLYSWTHLELQRWFGIYDLLNEKTAAEIWKKPNELLQGEGFGARDRHHAELIQDLHHTKPQL
;
A
#
# COMPACT_ATOMS: atom_id res chain seq x y z
N MET A 1 -21.66 16.17 -1.02
CA MET A 1 -20.47 15.65 -0.33
C MET A 1 -19.45 15.26 -1.38
N LYS A 2 -18.16 15.56 -1.19
CA LYS A 2 -17.10 14.98 -2.04
C LYS A 2 -17.05 13.47 -1.78
N ALA A 3 -16.79 12.67 -2.80
CA ALA A 3 -16.53 11.24 -2.63
C ALA A 3 -15.23 11.05 -1.82
N PHE A 4 -15.19 10.02 -0.96
CA PHE A 4 -13.95 9.66 -0.28
C PHE A 4 -12.91 9.28 -1.33
N MET A 5 -11.76 9.96 -1.29
CA MET A 5 -10.68 9.76 -2.26
C MET A 5 -11.11 9.87 -3.72
N GLY A 6 -12.02 10.81 -4.01
CA GLY A 6 -12.29 11.20 -5.40
C GLY A 6 -11.13 11.97 -6.02
N ASP A 7 -11.31 12.38 -7.27
CA ASP A 7 -10.27 13.03 -8.07
C ASP A 7 -9.61 14.24 -7.37
N ASP A 8 -10.36 15.05 -6.64
CA ASP A 8 -9.83 16.23 -5.93
C ASP A 8 -9.44 15.93 -4.47
N PHE A 9 -9.01 14.70 -4.17
CA PHE A 9 -8.56 14.33 -2.82
C PHE A 9 -7.43 15.25 -2.35
N LEU A 10 -7.61 15.87 -1.18
CA LEU A 10 -6.73 16.90 -0.59
C LEU A 10 -6.62 18.22 -1.38
N LEU A 11 -7.39 18.40 -2.45
CA LEU A 11 -7.41 19.63 -3.26
C LEU A 11 -8.67 20.46 -2.94
N ASP A 12 -8.52 21.46 -2.07
CA ASP A 12 -9.64 22.25 -1.54
C ASP A 12 -9.84 23.62 -2.19
N SER A 13 -9.08 23.94 -3.25
CA SER A 13 -9.27 25.17 -4.02
C SER A 13 -9.05 24.96 -5.50
N LYS A 14 -9.66 25.83 -6.33
CA LYS A 14 -9.43 25.85 -7.78
C LYS A 14 -7.95 26.02 -8.13
N THR A 15 -7.22 26.81 -7.33
CA THR A 15 -5.78 26.99 -7.48
C THR A 15 -5.02 25.69 -7.20
N ALA A 16 -5.36 24.97 -6.14
CA ALA A 16 -4.73 23.68 -5.81
C ALA A 16 -4.99 22.63 -6.91
N VAL A 17 -6.24 22.54 -7.39
CA VAL A 17 -6.60 21.65 -8.51
C VAL A 17 -5.78 21.99 -9.75
N LYS A 18 -5.71 23.27 -10.14
CA LYS A 18 -4.93 23.71 -11.29
C LYS A 18 -3.45 23.35 -11.17
N LEU A 19 -2.83 23.69 -10.04
CA LEU A 19 -1.40 23.44 -9.82
C LEU A 19 -1.07 21.95 -9.84
N TYR A 20 -1.92 21.12 -9.25
CA TYR A 20 -1.71 19.67 -9.24
C TYR A 20 -1.91 19.06 -10.63
N ARG A 21 -3.07 19.28 -11.26
CA ARG A 21 -3.47 18.63 -12.51
C ARG A 21 -2.70 19.10 -13.72
N GLU A 22 -2.42 20.40 -13.82
CA GLU A 22 -1.74 20.94 -15.00
C GLU A 22 -0.22 20.72 -14.95
N TYR A 23 0.36 20.69 -13.75
CA TYR A 23 1.82 20.68 -13.55
C TYR A 23 2.31 19.48 -12.74
N ALA A 24 1.93 19.34 -11.47
CA ALA A 24 2.57 18.39 -10.56
C ALA A 24 2.34 16.91 -10.93
N GLU A 25 1.13 16.54 -11.33
CA GLU A 25 0.73 15.16 -11.66
C GLU A 25 1.54 14.54 -12.81
N LYS A 26 2.07 15.38 -13.71
CA LYS A 26 2.82 14.95 -14.90
C LYS A 26 4.32 14.80 -14.65
N MET A 27 4.80 15.20 -13.47
CA MET A 27 6.21 15.15 -13.13
C MET A 27 6.61 13.72 -12.76
N PRO A 28 7.81 13.27 -13.14
CA PRO A 28 8.32 11.99 -12.66
C PRO A 28 8.56 12.04 -11.16
N ILE A 29 8.44 10.88 -10.51
CA ILE A 29 8.85 10.72 -9.12
C ILE A 29 10.37 10.61 -9.06
N ILE A 30 10.98 11.44 -8.22
CA ILE A 30 12.41 11.38 -7.90
C ILE A 30 12.54 10.96 -6.44
N ASP A 31 12.62 9.65 -6.23
CA ASP A 31 12.75 9.06 -4.90
C ASP A 31 14.22 8.93 -4.48
N TYR A 32 14.83 10.05 -4.12
CA TYR A 32 16.26 10.14 -3.78
C TYR A 32 16.63 9.39 -2.49
N HIS A 33 15.64 8.99 -1.68
CA HIS A 33 15.85 8.27 -0.44
C HIS A 33 14.75 7.24 -0.21
N CYS A 34 15.07 5.98 -0.49
CA CYS A 34 14.23 4.84 -0.23
C CYS A 34 15.02 3.70 0.42
N HIS A 35 14.31 2.66 0.83
CA HIS A 35 14.87 1.49 1.50
C HIS A 35 14.55 0.18 0.78
N LEU A 36 14.32 0.27 -0.53
CA LEU A 36 14.01 -0.89 -1.36
C LEU A 36 15.22 -1.80 -1.47
N SER A 37 14.99 -3.11 -1.53
CA SER A 37 16.06 -4.09 -1.71
C SER A 37 16.61 -4.03 -3.15
N PRO A 38 17.87 -3.60 -3.38
CA PRO A 38 18.43 -3.54 -4.74
C PRO A 38 18.44 -4.90 -5.42
N LYS A 39 18.52 -5.97 -4.63
CA LYS A 39 18.45 -7.36 -5.10
C LYS A 39 17.07 -7.67 -5.66
N GLU A 40 16.00 -7.33 -4.95
CA GLU A 40 14.63 -7.60 -5.42
C GLU A 40 14.32 -6.82 -6.71
N ILE A 41 14.86 -5.59 -6.83
CA ILE A 41 14.80 -4.80 -8.07
C ILE A 41 15.53 -5.52 -9.21
N TYR A 42 16.78 -5.92 -8.97
CA TYR A 42 17.62 -6.56 -9.97
C TYR A 42 17.02 -7.89 -10.46
N GLU A 43 16.49 -8.69 -9.54
CA GLU A 43 15.85 -9.97 -9.81
C GLU A 43 14.41 -9.83 -10.34
N ASN A 44 13.87 -8.62 -10.36
CA ASN A 44 12.46 -8.32 -10.66
C ASN A 44 11.50 -9.22 -9.86
N LYS A 45 11.72 -9.31 -8.55
CA LYS A 45 10.96 -10.19 -7.66
C LYS A 45 9.45 -10.00 -7.85
N THR A 46 8.73 -11.11 -8.02
CA THR A 46 7.27 -11.16 -7.96
C THR A 46 6.81 -11.54 -6.56
N PHE A 47 5.60 -11.10 -6.20
CA PHE A 47 5.02 -11.34 -4.88
C PHE A 47 3.91 -12.38 -4.99
N ALA A 48 3.92 -13.37 -4.11
CA ALA A 48 2.93 -14.44 -4.13
C ALA A 48 1.54 -13.93 -3.72
N THR A 49 1.48 -12.98 -2.78
CA THR A 49 0.24 -12.41 -2.25
C THR A 49 0.36 -10.91 -1.98
N ILE A 50 -0.78 -10.23 -1.87
CA ILE A 50 -0.84 -8.84 -1.41
C ILE A 50 -0.33 -8.71 0.03
N THR A 51 -0.45 -9.74 0.86
CA THR A 51 0.15 -9.74 2.21
C THR A 51 1.66 -9.64 2.13
N GLU A 52 2.31 -10.44 1.27
CA GLU A 52 3.76 -10.35 1.08
C GLU A 52 4.15 -8.94 0.62
N ALA A 53 3.39 -8.37 -0.32
CA ALA A 53 3.65 -7.03 -0.84
C ALA A 53 3.38 -5.90 0.17
N TRP A 54 2.44 -6.05 1.10
CA TRP A 54 1.98 -4.97 2.00
C TRP A 54 2.46 -5.09 3.44
N LEU A 55 2.54 -6.30 3.98
CA LEU A 55 2.64 -6.55 5.43
C LEU A 55 4.00 -7.11 5.84
N TYR A 56 4.94 -7.33 4.92
CA TYR A 56 6.27 -7.89 5.27
C TYR A 56 7.35 -6.81 5.47
N GLY A 57 7.06 -5.55 5.11
CA GLY A 57 7.95 -4.39 5.33
C GLY A 57 7.37 -3.28 6.21
N ASP A 58 6.04 -3.23 6.39
CA ASP A 58 5.36 -2.06 6.95
C ASP A 58 5.11 -2.12 8.44
N HIS A 59 6.05 -1.54 9.19
CA HIS A 59 5.95 -1.44 10.63
C HIS A 59 4.88 -0.46 11.09
N TYR A 60 4.41 0.48 10.26
CA TYR A 60 3.25 1.31 10.60
C TYR A 60 1.98 0.45 10.64
N LYS A 61 1.78 -0.43 9.65
CA LYS A 61 0.67 -1.40 9.64
C LYS A 61 0.75 -2.32 10.87
N TRP A 62 1.94 -2.85 11.18
CA TRP A 62 2.12 -3.68 12.39
C TRP A 62 1.79 -2.93 13.67
N ARG A 63 2.26 -1.69 13.80
CA ARG A 63 2.05 -0.87 14.99
C ARG A 63 0.56 -0.63 15.22
N ILE A 64 -0.21 -0.30 14.19
CA ILE A 64 -1.65 -0.05 14.36
C ILE A 64 -2.43 -1.36 14.57
N MET A 65 -2.00 -2.47 13.95
CA MET A 65 -2.58 -3.80 14.22
C MET A 65 -2.41 -4.18 15.71
N ARG A 66 -1.21 -3.99 16.28
CA ARG A 66 -0.96 -4.18 17.72
C ARG A 66 -1.83 -3.27 18.58
N ALA A 67 -1.91 -1.98 18.22
CA ALA A 67 -2.75 -1.01 18.95
C ALA A 67 -4.25 -1.37 18.88
N ASN A 68 -4.68 -2.06 17.83
CA ASN A 68 -6.03 -2.55 17.64
C ASN A 68 -6.27 -3.95 18.25
N GLY A 69 -5.32 -4.48 19.03
CA GLY A 69 -5.45 -5.75 19.73
C GLY A 69 -5.39 -6.99 18.83
N ILE A 70 -4.80 -6.88 17.64
CA ILE A 70 -4.53 -8.05 16.80
C ILE A 70 -3.43 -8.90 17.45
N GLU A 71 -3.68 -10.21 17.52
CA GLU A 71 -2.71 -11.21 17.99
C GLU A 71 -1.41 -11.16 17.19
N GLU A 72 -0.25 -11.19 17.86
CA GLU A 72 1.07 -11.08 17.22
C GLU A 72 1.31 -12.19 16.17
N ARG A 73 0.62 -13.35 16.32
CA ARG A 73 0.64 -14.43 15.32
C ARG A 73 0.21 -13.96 13.92
N CYS A 74 -0.73 -13.01 13.86
CA CYS A 74 -1.27 -12.41 12.64
C CYS A 74 -0.53 -11.14 12.20
N ILE A 75 0.59 -10.79 12.85
CA ILE A 75 1.41 -9.63 12.51
C ILE A 75 2.77 -10.11 12.02
N THR A 76 3.63 -10.57 12.94
CA THR A 76 4.97 -11.08 12.60
C THR A 76 5.13 -12.58 12.80
N GLY A 77 4.13 -13.25 13.37
CA GLY A 77 4.16 -14.69 13.61
C GLY A 77 3.80 -15.55 12.38
N ASN A 78 3.36 -16.77 12.68
CA ASN A 78 3.21 -17.88 11.74
C ASN A 78 1.80 -18.05 11.16
N ALA A 79 0.91 -17.07 11.30
CA ALA A 79 -0.38 -17.10 10.60
C ALA A 79 -0.19 -17.10 9.08
N SER A 80 -1.16 -17.65 8.35
CA SER A 80 -1.14 -17.63 6.89
C SER A 80 -1.23 -16.19 6.36
N ASP A 81 -0.82 -15.97 5.11
CA ASP A 81 -0.92 -14.65 4.51
C ASP A 81 -2.36 -14.13 4.45
N GLU A 82 -3.33 -15.01 4.23
CA GLU A 82 -4.76 -14.66 4.24
C GLU A 82 -5.22 -14.26 5.65
N GLU A 83 -4.84 -15.00 6.69
CA GLU A 83 -5.16 -14.65 8.08
C GLU A 83 -4.58 -13.27 8.45
N LYS A 84 -3.34 -12.98 8.03
CA LYS A 84 -2.70 -11.67 8.23
C LYS A 84 -3.45 -10.56 7.47
N PHE A 85 -3.84 -10.80 6.21
CA PHE A 85 -4.61 -9.84 5.44
C PHE A 85 -5.98 -9.55 6.05
N PHE A 86 -6.70 -10.57 6.51
CA PHE A 86 -8.02 -10.37 7.14
C PHE A 86 -7.88 -9.65 8.49
N ALA A 87 -6.81 -9.90 9.25
CA ALA A 87 -6.50 -9.13 10.43
C ALA A 87 -6.20 -7.65 10.10
N TRP A 88 -5.53 -7.38 8.99
CA TRP A 88 -5.32 -6.02 8.48
C TRP A 88 -6.64 -5.38 8.05
N ALA A 89 -7.49 -6.08 7.29
CA ALA A 89 -8.79 -5.60 6.85
C ALA A 89 -9.73 -5.27 8.02
N LYS A 90 -9.65 -6.02 9.12
CA LYS A 90 -10.35 -5.70 10.37
C LYS A 90 -9.81 -4.44 11.05
N THR A 91 -8.53 -4.12 10.86
CA THR A 91 -7.86 -2.97 11.47
C THR A 91 -8.12 -1.67 10.72
N VAL A 92 -8.23 -1.72 9.39
CA VAL A 92 -8.37 -0.52 8.53
C VAL A 92 -9.55 0.39 8.94
N PRO A 93 -10.77 -0.09 9.25
CA PRO A 93 -11.86 0.78 9.71
C PRO A 93 -11.55 1.56 11.00
N MET A 94 -10.67 1.04 11.84
CA MET A 94 -10.24 1.69 13.08
C MET A 94 -9.13 2.72 12.85
N ALA A 95 -8.58 2.80 11.64
CA ALA A 95 -7.53 3.72 11.24
C ALA A 95 -8.08 5.05 10.67
N ILE A 96 -9.38 5.33 10.72
CA ILE A 96 -9.94 6.61 10.24
C ILE A 96 -9.26 7.77 10.99
N GLY A 97 -8.70 8.72 10.23
CA GLY A 97 -7.89 9.83 10.75
C GLY A 97 -6.40 9.53 10.85
N ASN A 98 -5.97 8.27 10.72
CA ASN A 98 -4.58 7.88 10.53
C ASN A 98 -4.24 7.84 9.02
N PRO A 99 -3.03 8.27 8.60
CA PRO A 99 -2.61 8.21 7.20
C PRO A 99 -2.73 6.83 6.55
N LEU A 100 -2.59 5.75 7.33
CA LEU A 100 -2.75 4.37 6.86
C LEU A 100 -4.11 4.12 6.21
N TYR A 101 -5.17 4.82 6.64
CA TYR A 101 -6.47 4.73 5.99
C TYR A 101 -6.40 5.25 4.56
N SER A 102 -5.80 6.41 4.33
CA SER A 102 -5.66 6.96 2.98
C SER A 102 -4.66 6.17 2.12
N TRP A 103 -3.53 5.74 2.69
CA TRP A 103 -2.52 4.97 1.96
C TRP A 103 -3.08 3.63 1.46
N THR A 104 -3.79 2.89 2.32
CA THR A 104 -4.44 1.63 1.95
C THR A 104 -5.31 1.78 0.71
N HIS A 105 -6.19 2.78 0.70
CA HIS A 105 -7.13 2.96 -0.40
C HIS A 105 -6.45 3.59 -1.63
N LEU A 106 -5.37 4.36 -1.47
CA LEU A 106 -4.62 4.95 -2.59
C LEU A 106 -3.90 3.83 -3.34
N GLU A 107 -3.29 2.92 -2.59
CA GLU A 107 -2.62 1.75 -3.14
C GLU A 107 -3.62 0.83 -3.86
N LEU A 108 -4.80 0.57 -3.28
CA LEU A 108 -5.85 -0.21 -3.92
C LEU A 108 -6.33 0.40 -5.25
N GLN A 109 -6.56 1.71 -5.28
CA GLN A 109 -7.02 2.41 -6.47
C GLN A 109 -5.96 2.40 -7.58
N ARG A 110 -4.72 2.81 -7.26
CA ARG A 110 -3.66 2.99 -8.26
C ARG A 110 -3.14 1.67 -8.82
N TRP A 111 -3.01 0.65 -7.96
CA TRP A 111 -2.37 -0.61 -8.36
C TRP A 111 -3.33 -1.67 -8.84
N PHE A 112 -4.54 -1.69 -8.28
CA PHE A 112 -5.48 -2.78 -8.50
C PHE A 112 -6.82 -2.30 -9.07
N GLY A 113 -7.00 -0.98 -9.25
CA GLY A 113 -8.26 -0.41 -9.72
C GLY A 113 -9.43 -0.64 -8.76
N ILE A 114 -9.15 -0.86 -7.47
CA ILE A 114 -10.15 -1.16 -6.45
C ILE A 114 -10.52 0.12 -5.71
N TYR A 115 -11.79 0.51 -5.82
CA TYR A 115 -12.35 1.72 -5.18
C TYR A 115 -13.21 1.39 -3.95
N ASP A 116 -13.40 0.11 -3.63
CA ASP A 116 -14.13 -0.32 -2.44
C ASP A 116 -13.33 -0.05 -1.16
N LEU A 117 -14.04 0.26 -0.07
CA LEU A 117 -13.41 0.44 1.24
C LEU A 117 -12.96 -0.90 1.79
N LEU A 118 -11.71 -1.01 2.26
CA LEU A 118 -11.21 -2.23 2.90
C LEU A 118 -11.77 -2.36 4.32
N ASN A 119 -12.52 -3.45 4.55
CA ASN A 119 -13.08 -3.85 5.83
C ASN A 119 -13.38 -5.35 5.84
N GLU A 120 -13.85 -5.91 6.96
CA GLU A 120 -14.16 -7.34 7.10
C GLU A 120 -15.14 -7.88 6.04
N LYS A 121 -16.06 -7.06 5.53
CA LYS A 121 -17.07 -7.48 4.53
C LYS A 121 -16.49 -7.52 3.11
N THR A 122 -15.53 -6.66 2.80
CA THR A 122 -14.91 -6.54 1.48
C THR A 122 -13.59 -7.31 1.38
N ALA A 123 -13.03 -7.74 2.52
CA ALA A 123 -11.74 -8.40 2.61
C ALA A 123 -11.59 -9.60 1.66
N ALA A 124 -12.60 -10.46 1.54
CA ALA A 124 -12.51 -11.65 0.69
C ALA A 124 -12.30 -11.30 -0.80
N GLU A 125 -13.04 -10.30 -1.30
CA GLU A 125 -12.92 -9.85 -2.70
C GLU A 125 -11.62 -9.07 -2.95
N ILE A 126 -11.23 -8.21 -2.00
CA ILE A 126 -9.99 -7.43 -2.06
C ILE A 126 -8.76 -8.30 -1.78
N TRP A 127 -8.92 -9.50 -1.21
CA TRP A 127 -7.86 -10.50 -1.14
C TRP A 127 -7.66 -11.19 -2.49
N LYS A 128 -8.76 -11.63 -3.10
CA LYS A 128 -8.73 -12.41 -4.33
C LYS A 128 -8.21 -11.61 -5.53
N LYS A 129 -8.79 -10.44 -5.83
CA LYS A 129 -8.50 -9.69 -7.06
C LYS A 129 -7.02 -9.27 -7.18
N PRO A 130 -6.38 -8.65 -6.17
CA PRO A 130 -4.97 -8.31 -6.24
C PRO A 130 -4.07 -9.53 -6.36
N ASN A 131 -4.38 -10.63 -5.67
CA ASN A 131 -3.59 -11.86 -5.76
C ASN A 131 -3.62 -12.45 -7.17
N GLU A 132 -4.77 -12.41 -7.86
CA GLU A 132 -4.87 -12.81 -9.28
C GLU A 132 -4.03 -11.90 -10.19
N LEU A 133 -4.08 -10.58 -9.96
CA LEU A 133 -3.30 -9.60 -10.73
C LEU A 133 -1.78 -9.78 -10.52
N LEU A 134 -1.34 -10.06 -9.29
CA LEU A 134 0.08 -10.26 -8.96
C LEU A 134 0.70 -11.49 -9.65
N GLN A 135 -0.11 -12.46 -10.13
CA GLN A 135 0.37 -13.58 -10.94
C GLN A 135 0.54 -13.22 -12.43
N GLY A 136 0.08 -12.05 -12.86
CA GLY A 136 0.24 -11.54 -14.21
C GLY A 136 1.60 -10.90 -14.48
N GLU A 137 1.89 -10.64 -15.75
CA GLU A 137 3.06 -9.86 -16.15
C GLU A 137 2.94 -8.39 -15.70
N GLY A 138 4.08 -7.74 -15.40
CA GLY A 138 4.13 -6.32 -15.06
C GLY A 138 3.97 -5.98 -13.57
N PHE A 139 3.87 -6.98 -12.69
CA PHE A 139 3.79 -6.78 -11.23
C PHE A 139 5.09 -7.02 -10.47
N GLY A 140 6.18 -7.33 -11.17
CA GLY A 140 7.51 -7.47 -10.58
C GLY A 140 8.04 -6.15 -10.00
N ALA A 141 8.97 -6.24 -9.05
CA ALA A 141 9.55 -5.08 -8.36
C ALA A 141 10.03 -3.98 -9.34
N ARG A 142 10.74 -4.36 -10.41
CA ARG A 142 11.26 -3.43 -11.43
C ARG A 142 10.18 -2.89 -12.35
N ASP A 143 9.23 -3.73 -12.75
CA ASP A 143 8.12 -3.32 -13.62
C ASP A 143 7.29 -2.22 -12.94
N ARG A 144 7.21 -2.30 -11.60
CA ARG A 144 6.51 -1.34 -10.75
C ARG A 144 7.35 -0.12 -10.34
N HIS A 145 8.67 -0.11 -10.51
CA HIS A 145 9.47 1.12 -10.30
C HIS A 145 9.27 2.20 -11.36
N HIS A 146 8.63 1.87 -12.48
CA HIS A 146 8.15 2.86 -13.44
C HIS A 146 6.80 3.49 -13.07
N ALA A 147 6.14 3.02 -12.00
CA ALA A 147 4.87 3.53 -11.51
C ALA A 147 4.88 3.64 -9.97
N GLU A 148 5.25 4.78 -9.40
CA GLU A 148 4.74 5.22 -8.09
C GLU A 148 4.82 4.23 -6.89
N LEU A 149 6.01 4.15 -6.29
CA LEU A 149 6.39 3.28 -5.17
C LEU A 149 5.45 3.25 -3.95
N ILE A 150 5.16 2.02 -3.51
CA ILE A 150 4.78 1.64 -2.14
C ILE A 150 5.99 1.89 -1.23
N GLN A 151 5.83 2.68 -0.16
CA GLN A 151 6.90 2.99 0.79
C GLN A 151 6.96 1.98 1.94
N ASP A 152 8.18 1.68 2.37
CA ASP A 152 8.52 1.53 3.79
C ASP A 152 9.92 2.02 4.13
N LEU A 153 10.02 2.57 5.33
CA LEU A 153 11.22 3.06 6.00
C LEU A 153 11.91 1.91 6.74
N HIS A 154 12.99 1.31 6.23
CA HIS A 154 14.02 0.68 7.08
C HIS A 154 15.37 0.39 6.38
N HIS A 155 16.44 0.91 7.00
CA HIS A 155 17.89 0.71 6.77
C HIS A 155 18.57 1.69 5.82
N THR A 156 19.00 2.83 6.38
CA THR A 156 20.37 3.29 6.13
C THR A 156 21.32 2.27 6.76
N LYS A 157 22.07 1.54 5.93
CA LYS A 157 23.26 0.85 6.47
C LYS A 157 24.22 1.94 6.96
N PRO A 158 24.69 1.89 8.22
CA PRO A 158 25.88 2.65 8.59
C PRO A 158 27.01 2.13 7.71
N GLN A 159 27.58 3.00 6.87
CA GLN A 159 28.90 2.75 6.32
C GLN A 159 29.91 2.97 7.46
N LEU A 160 30.27 1.91 8.17
CA LEU A 160 31.50 1.78 8.93
C LEU A 160 32.02 0.34 8.79
#